data_AF-A0A3D1UG92-F1
#
_entry.id   AF-A0A3D1UG92-F1
#
_cell.length_a   1.000
_cell.length_b   1.000
_cell.length_c   1.000
_cell.angle_alpha   90.00
_cell.angle_beta   90.00
_cell.angle_gamma   90.00
#
_symmetry.space_group_name_H-M   'P 1'
#
loop_
_entity.id
_entity.type
_entity.pdbx_description
1 polymer ?
#
loop_
_entity_poly.entity_id
_entity_poly.type
_entity_poly.pdbx_seq_one_letter_code
_entity_poly.pdbx_strand_id
1 'polypeptide(L)'
;MTSLRITDIQGLYAQAESAIKRYERIGLDNLVAAINELRYAGQHVLAAAVSDDVGEKTKHLLRAERHCERARYDAQESTIVALLEGFATIRNLELTDSELKEFLPDWQEMLGRASHAQKYLAQAGNVKNVAPEELDEAIADLMNAHEKLCAVEPLIMGLRQKKIGAIDAARQAEEDRRVAAEEMRQNAQRTEEDRRYVRSIMLAWIGLVVGLLGFAASVFGIILAMKDL
;
A
#
# COMPACT_ATOMS: atom_id res chain seq x y z
N MET A 1 -10.04 14.20 51.24
CA MET A 1 -9.18 13.25 50.50
C MET A 1 -9.59 11.85 50.92
N THR A 2 -10.18 11.09 50.02
CA THR A 2 -10.54 9.69 50.26
C THR A 2 -9.25 8.89 50.38
N SER A 3 -9.09 8.11 51.45
CA SER A 3 -7.93 7.22 51.60
C SER A 3 -7.99 6.14 50.53
N LEU A 4 -7.04 6.17 49.58
CA LEU A 4 -6.97 5.18 48.51
C LEU A 4 -6.59 3.82 49.11
N ARG A 5 -7.39 2.78 48.84
CA ARG A 5 -7.14 1.45 49.37
C ARG A 5 -6.38 0.62 48.35
N ILE A 6 -5.61 -0.35 48.84
CA ILE A 6 -4.92 -1.34 47.99
C ILE A 6 -5.91 -2.07 47.06
N THR A 7 -7.14 -2.30 47.51
CA THR A 7 -8.21 -2.89 46.70
C THR A 7 -8.55 -2.06 45.47
N ASP A 8 -8.47 -0.73 45.58
CA ASP A 8 -8.77 0.17 44.47
C ASP A 8 -7.65 0.06 43.41
N ILE A 9 -6.38 -0.02 43.86
CA ILE A 9 -5.23 -0.28 42.99
C ILE A 9 -5.31 -1.64 42.31
N GLN A 10 -5.73 -2.69 43.04
CA GLN A 10 -5.89 -4.02 42.46
C GLN A 10 -6.88 -4.02 41.28
N GLY A 11 -7.99 -3.29 41.41
CA GLY A 11 -8.96 -3.11 40.33
C GLY A 11 -8.36 -2.40 39.12
N LEU A 12 -7.62 -1.32 39.33
CA LEU A 12 -6.96 -0.58 38.25
C LEU A 12 -5.85 -1.40 37.57
N TYR A 13 -5.07 -2.16 38.33
CA TYR A 13 -4.03 -3.04 37.81
C TYR A 13 -4.65 -4.12 36.90
N ALA A 14 -5.75 -4.74 37.32
CA ALA A 14 -6.46 -5.73 36.52
C ALA A 14 -7.03 -5.14 35.23
N GLN A 15 -7.54 -3.90 35.27
CA GLN A 15 -8.02 -3.20 34.07
C GLN A 15 -6.88 -2.92 33.09
N ALA A 16 -5.73 -2.44 33.57
CA ALA A 16 -4.55 -2.20 32.75
C ALA A 16 -4.01 -3.50 32.13
N GLU A 17 -3.90 -4.56 32.93
CA GLU A 17 -3.50 -5.89 32.44
C GLU A 17 -4.47 -6.42 31.37
N SER A 18 -5.78 -6.26 31.58
CA SER A 18 -6.79 -6.65 30.60
C SER A 18 -6.62 -5.89 29.28
N ALA A 19 -6.36 -4.58 29.33
CA ALA A 19 -6.08 -3.78 28.14
C ALA A 19 -4.83 -4.26 27.38
N ILE A 20 -3.75 -4.56 28.10
CA ILE A 20 -2.51 -5.13 27.52
C ILE A 20 -2.80 -6.47 26.84
N LYS A 21 -3.50 -7.38 27.52
CA LYS A 21 -3.86 -8.71 26.96
C LYS A 21 -4.75 -8.61 25.73
N ARG A 22 -5.66 -7.62 25.65
CA ARG A 22 -6.47 -7.38 24.45
C ARG A 22 -5.58 -7.06 23.26
N TYR A 23 -4.55 -6.24 23.43
CA TYR A 23 -3.58 -5.92 22.39
C TYR A 23 -2.72 -7.12 21.99
N GLU A 24 -2.22 -7.90 22.96
CA GLU A 24 -1.41 -9.10 22.68
C GLU A 24 -2.12 -10.10 21.75
N ARG A 25 -3.44 -10.24 21.89
CA ARG A 25 -4.25 -11.13 21.04
C ARG A 25 -4.28 -10.72 19.57
N ILE A 26 -4.07 -9.44 19.28
CA ILE A 26 -4.04 -8.91 17.91
C ILE A 26 -2.64 -9.16 17.30
N GLY A 27 -1.67 -9.65 18.08
CA GLY A 27 -0.36 -10.10 17.57
C GLY A 27 0.59 -8.95 17.24
N LEU A 28 0.49 -7.84 17.95
CA LEU A 28 1.22 -6.60 17.66
C LEU A 28 2.35 -6.37 18.69
N ASP A 29 3.41 -5.66 18.26
CA ASP A 29 4.69 -5.64 18.99
C ASP A 29 4.87 -4.49 20.00
N ASN A 30 4.00 -3.48 20.03
CA ASN A 30 4.27 -2.21 20.73
C ASN A 30 3.57 -2.06 22.10
N LEU A 31 3.95 -2.88 23.09
CA LEU A 31 3.43 -2.78 24.48
C LEU A 31 4.48 -2.45 25.54
N VAL A 32 5.74 -2.25 25.14
CA VAL A 32 6.86 -2.10 26.08
C VAL A 32 6.62 -0.96 27.07
N ALA A 33 6.03 0.16 26.62
CA ALA A 33 5.68 1.28 27.50
C ALA A 33 4.62 0.88 28.55
N ALA A 34 3.48 0.34 28.11
CA ALA A 34 2.39 -0.07 29.01
C ALA A 34 2.84 -1.11 30.05
N ILE A 35 3.62 -2.11 29.63
CA ILE A 35 4.16 -3.15 30.52
C ILE A 35 5.12 -2.54 31.55
N ASN A 36 5.97 -1.60 31.14
CA ASN A 36 6.89 -0.92 32.05
C ASN A 36 6.13 -0.07 33.09
N GLU A 37 5.08 0.63 32.69
CA GLU A 37 4.22 1.39 33.60
C GLU A 37 3.55 0.46 34.62
N LEU A 38 3.03 -0.69 34.18
CA LEU A 38 2.42 -1.67 35.08
C LEU A 38 3.45 -2.28 36.06
N ARG A 39 4.70 -2.45 35.63
CA ARG A 39 5.81 -2.86 36.51
C ARG A 39 6.11 -1.79 37.57
N TYR A 40 6.15 -0.51 37.21
CA TYR A 40 6.33 0.59 38.17
C TYR A 40 5.17 0.67 39.17
N ALA A 41 3.94 0.41 38.72
CA ALA A 41 2.79 0.30 39.63
C ALA A 41 3.02 -0.78 40.70
N GLY A 42 3.44 -1.98 40.28
CA GLY A 42 3.78 -3.08 41.19
C GLY A 42 4.88 -2.72 42.18
N GLN A 43 5.94 -2.05 41.74
CA GLN A 43 7.01 -1.56 42.61
C GLN A 43 6.49 -0.62 43.70
N HIS A 44 5.57 0.29 43.36
CA HIS A 44 4.97 1.19 44.33
C HIS A 44 4.00 0.51 45.29
N VAL A 45 3.26 -0.51 44.85
CA VAL A 45 2.45 -1.35 45.75
C VAL A 45 3.33 -2.06 46.77
N LEU A 46 4.45 -2.64 46.34
CA LEU A 46 5.40 -3.30 47.26
C LEU A 46 6.00 -2.30 48.25
N ALA A 47 6.41 -1.13 47.79
CA ALA A 47 6.93 -0.07 48.66
C ALA A 47 5.90 0.42 49.68
N ALA A 48 4.63 0.57 49.27
CA ALA A 48 3.54 0.90 50.18
C ALA A 48 3.30 -0.20 51.23
N ALA A 49 3.43 -1.47 50.84
CA ALA A 49 3.18 -2.61 51.72
C ALA A 49 4.19 -2.72 52.87
N VAL A 50 5.46 -2.36 52.61
CA VAL A 50 6.55 -2.42 53.60
C VAL A 50 6.78 -1.11 54.36
N SER A 51 6.05 -0.04 54.02
CA SER A 51 6.18 1.25 54.70
C SER A 51 5.34 1.29 55.98
N ASP A 52 6.00 1.57 57.09
CA ASP A 52 5.37 1.83 58.39
C ASP A 52 4.80 3.26 58.49
N ASP A 53 5.33 4.19 57.71
CA ASP A 53 4.80 5.56 57.63
C ASP A 53 3.55 5.62 56.74
N VAL A 54 2.45 6.13 57.31
CA VAL A 54 1.15 6.25 56.65
C VAL A 54 1.19 7.26 55.49
N GLY A 55 2.00 8.31 55.62
CA GLY A 55 2.17 9.32 54.58
C GLY A 55 2.86 8.75 53.34
N GLU A 56 3.97 8.05 53.53
CA GLU A 56 4.71 7.36 52.46
C GLU A 56 3.90 6.23 51.82
N LYS A 57 3.17 5.44 52.64
CA LYS A 57 2.21 4.45 52.11
C LYS A 57 1.20 5.11 51.17
N THR A 58 0.60 6.22 51.59
CA THR A 58 -0.40 6.94 50.78
C THR A 58 0.22 7.49 49.48
N LYS A 59 1.43 8.07 49.55
CA LYS A 59 2.14 8.58 48.36
C LYS A 59 2.44 7.46 47.36
N HIS A 60 2.86 6.30 47.83
CA HIS A 60 3.12 5.15 46.99
C HIS A 60 1.86 4.60 46.34
N LEU A 61 0.76 4.48 47.07
CA LEU A 61 -0.52 4.07 46.48
C LEU A 61 -1.00 5.04 45.40
N LEU A 62 -0.93 6.35 45.64
CA LEU A 62 -1.26 7.36 44.62
C LEU A 62 -0.34 7.30 43.39
N ARG A 63 0.93 6.91 43.54
CA ARG A 63 1.82 6.68 42.39
C ARG A 63 1.42 5.42 41.64
N ALA A 64 1.14 4.33 42.34
CA ALA A 64 0.69 3.07 41.74
C ALA A 64 -0.59 3.26 40.90
N GLU A 65 -1.54 4.04 41.41
CA GLU A 65 -2.76 4.44 40.69
C GLU A 65 -2.43 5.07 39.34
N ARG A 66 -1.63 6.15 39.34
CA ARG A 66 -1.24 6.85 38.11
C ARG A 66 -0.51 5.96 37.10
N HIS A 67 0.33 5.04 37.58
CA HIS A 67 1.01 4.08 36.72
C HIS A 67 0.05 3.04 36.13
N CYS A 68 -0.96 2.57 36.88
CA CYS A 68 -1.99 1.68 36.35
C CYS A 68 -2.83 2.40 35.28
N GLU A 69 -3.25 3.63 35.55
CA GLU A 69 -4.00 4.44 34.57
C GLU A 69 -3.18 4.67 33.29
N ARG A 70 -1.91 5.06 33.43
CA ARG A 70 -1.03 5.27 32.29
C ARG A 70 -0.80 3.99 31.49
N ALA A 71 -0.56 2.86 32.15
CA ALA A 71 -0.43 1.56 31.49
C ALA A 71 -1.68 1.22 30.67
N ARG A 72 -2.87 1.46 31.23
CA ARG A 72 -4.15 1.23 30.54
C ARG A 72 -4.29 2.12 29.30
N TYR A 73 -4.03 3.41 29.42
CA TYR A 73 -4.14 4.35 28.30
C TYR A 73 -3.10 4.07 27.21
N ASP A 74 -1.84 3.81 27.57
CA ASP A 74 -0.78 3.49 26.62
C ASP A 74 -1.14 2.22 25.81
N ALA A 75 -1.73 1.20 26.47
CA ALA A 75 -2.18 -0.02 25.81
C ALA A 75 -3.38 0.22 24.88
N GLN A 76 -4.37 1.00 25.32
CA GLN A 76 -5.55 1.35 24.51
C GLN A 76 -5.16 2.21 23.29
N GLU A 77 -4.30 3.21 23.47
CA GLU A 77 -3.78 4.03 22.38
C GLU A 77 -3.05 3.17 21.34
N SER A 78 -2.13 2.33 21.79
CA SER A 78 -1.40 1.40 20.92
C SER A 78 -2.35 0.49 20.15
N THR A 79 -3.40 -0.01 20.82
CA THR A 79 -4.46 -0.83 20.18
C THR A 79 -5.16 -0.09 19.06
N ILE A 80 -5.60 1.14 19.30
CA ILE A 80 -6.30 1.93 18.29
C ILE A 80 -5.38 2.20 17.11
N VAL A 81 -4.14 2.64 17.35
CA VAL A 81 -3.16 2.93 16.30
C VAL A 81 -2.97 1.73 15.39
N ALA A 82 -2.70 0.57 15.96
CA ALA A 82 -2.41 -0.62 15.16
C ALA A 82 -3.65 -1.15 14.40
N LEU A 83 -4.84 -1.09 15.00
CA LEU A 83 -6.07 -1.42 14.29
C LEU A 83 -6.28 -0.48 13.09
N LEU A 84 -6.05 0.83 13.26
CA LEU A 84 -6.14 1.82 12.18
C LEU A 84 -5.08 1.61 11.09
N GLU A 85 -3.88 1.13 11.41
CA GLU A 85 -2.86 0.76 10.43
C GLU A 85 -3.33 -0.38 9.51
N GLY A 86 -4.07 -1.36 10.05
CA GLY A 86 -4.70 -2.40 9.23
C GLY A 86 -5.67 -1.82 8.19
N PHE A 87 -6.52 -0.86 8.60
CA PHE A 87 -7.40 -0.14 7.67
C PHE A 87 -6.63 0.67 6.63
N ALA A 88 -5.58 1.38 7.05
CA ALA A 88 -4.74 2.16 6.15
C ALA A 88 -4.07 1.27 5.10
N THR A 89 -3.60 0.10 5.50
CA THR A 89 -2.98 -0.90 4.61
C THR A 89 -3.92 -1.29 3.49
N ILE A 90 -5.17 -1.67 3.81
CA ILE A 90 -6.18 -2.03 2.80
C ILE A 90 -6.55 -0.85 1.90
N ARG A 91 -6.73 0.35 2.49
CA ARG A 91 -7.07 1.56 1.73
C ARG A 91 -5.98 1.95 0.71
N ASN A 92 -4.72 1.66 1.02
CA ASN A 92 -3.58 1.99 0.16
C ASN A 92 -3.34 0.98 -0.98
N LEU A 93 -4.20 -0.04 -1.15
CA LEU A 93 -4.07 -1.06 -2.19
C LEU A 93 -4.54 -0.62 -3.58
N GLU A 94 -4.99 0.63 -3.74
CA GLU A 94 -5.52 1.17 -5.02
C GLU A 94 -6.69 0.35 -5.59
N LEU A 95 -7.47 -0.23 -4.67
CA LEU A 95 -8.75 -0.86 -4.96
C LEU A 95 -9.89 0.15 -4.79
N THR A 96 -10.89 0.04 -5.65
CA THR A 96 -12.11 0.84 -5.58
C THR A 96 -13.00 0.36 -4.44
N ASP A 97 -13.85 1.24 -3.92
CA ASP A 97 -14.83 0.87 -2.91
C ASP A 97 -15.78 -0.24 -3.39
N SER A 98 -16.06 -0.31 -4.70
CA SER A 98 -16.85 -1.41 -5.27
C SER A 98 -16.13 -2.76 -5.22
N GLU A 99 -14.82 -2.78 -5.51
CA GLU A 99 -14.00 -3.99 -5.41
C GLU A 99 -13.91 -4.46 -3.94
N LEU A 100 -13.74 -3.53 -3.00
CA LEU A 100 -13.69 -3.86 -1.58
C LEU A 100 -15.04 -4.37 -1.05
N LYS A 101 -16.16 -3.79 -1.50
CA LYS A 101 -17.51 -4.22 -1.11
C LYS A 101 -17.88 -5.64 -1.52
N GLU A 102 -17.20 -6.20 -2.53
CA GLU A 102 -17.39 -7.60 -2.92
C GLU A 102 -16.96 -8.56 -1.80
N PHE A 103 -15.94 -8.19 -1.02
CA PHE A 103 -15.42 -8.98 0.10
C PHE A 103 -15.90 -8.47 1.46
N LEU A 104 -16.16 -7.16 1.57
CA LEU A 104 -16.55 -6.47 2.80
C LEU A 104 -17.78 -5.59 2.52
N PRO A 105 -18.99 -6.16 2.51
CA PRO A 105 -20.22 -5.41 2.22
C PRO A 105 -20.41 -4.18 3.12
N ASP A 106 -19.92 -4.24 4.36
CA ASP A 106 -19.96 -3.20 5.38
C ASP A 106 -18.73 -2.27 5.38
N TRP A 107 -17.88 -2.31 4.34
CA TRP A 107 -16.64 -1.53 4.25
C TRP A 107 -16.79 -0.04 4.62
N GLN A 108 -17.83 0.62 4.13
CA GLN A 108 -18.08 2.04 4.40
C GLN A 108 -18.46 2.30 5.86
N GLU A 109 -19.20 1.39 6.47
CA GLU A 109 -19.53 1.46 7.89
C GLU A 109 -18.27 1.26 8.74
N MET A 110 -17.44 0.28 8.38
CA MET A 110 -16.16 0.04 9.05
C MET A 110 -15.22 1.25 8.95
N LEU A 111 -15.16 1.91 7.79
CA LEU A 111 -14.43 3.18 7.62
C LEU A 111 -15.01 4.31 8.47
N GLY A 112 -16.33 4.35 8.65
CA GLY A 112 -16.99 5.28 9.56
C GLY A 112 -16.54 5.07 11.01
N ARG A 113 -16.50 3.81 11.47
CA ARG A 113 -16.00 3.42 12.80
C ARG A 113 -14.51 3.74 12.96
N ALA A 114 -13.68 3.44 11.95
CA ALA A 114 -12.26 3.80 11.92
C ALA A 114 -12.05 5.31 12.01
N SER A 115 -12.82 6.09 11.24
CA SER A 115 -12.77 7.55 11.28
C SER A 115 -13.24 8.12 12.62
N HIS A 116 -14.23 7.47 13.25
CA HIS A 116 -14.68 7.85 14.59
C HIS A 116 -13.60 7.59 15.63
N ALA A 117 -12.97 6.41 15.61
CA ALA A 117 -11.88 6.09 16.52
C ALA A 117 -10.64 6.98 16.32
N GLN A 118 -10.34 7.35 15.06
CA GLN A 118 -9.28 8.30 14.75
C GLN A 118 -9.52 9.68 15.39
N LYS A 119 -10.80 10.09 15.57
CA LYS A 119 -11.10 11.33 16.29
C LYS A 119 -10.69 11.25 17.76
N TYR A 120 -10.67 10.09 18.41
CA TYR A 120 -10.16 10.01 19.78
C TYR A 120 -8.65 10.29 19.85
N LEU A 121 -7.90 9.89 18.83
CA LEU A 121 -6.48 10.23 18.71
C LEU A 121 -6.27 11.73 18.40
N ALA A 122 -7.03 12.28 17.44
CA ALA A 122 -6.88 13.67 16.97
C ALA A 122 -7.49 14.73 17.92
N GLN A 123 -8.65 14.39 18.48
CA GLN A 123 -9.40 15.02 19.59
C GLN A 123 -8.53 15.45 20.76
N ALA A 124 -7.64 14.54 21.17
CA ALA A 124 -7.22 14.53 22.55
C ALA A 124 -5.71 14.73 22.76
N GLY A 125 -4.82 14.29 21.88
CA GLY A 125 -3.39 14.26 22.21
C GLY A 125 -3.06 13.56 23.54
N ASN A 126 -3.85 12.54 23.97
CA ASN A 126 -4.68 12.63 25.17
C ASN A 126 -5.75 11.55 25.38
N VAL A 127 -5.60 10.28 24.98
CA VAL A 127 -6.67 9.26 25.10
C VAL A 127 -7.35 9.25 26.49
N LYS A 128 -6.63 9.66 27.55
CA LYS A 128 -7.16 9.90 28.90
C LYS A 128 -8.35 10.86 29.04
N ASN A 129 -8.63 11.70 28.04
CA ASN A 129 -9.72 12.69 28.07
C ASN A 129 -11.05 12.11 27.54
N VAL A 130 -11.02 10.89 26.99
CA VAL A 130 -12.20 10.17 26.53
C VAL A 130 -12.75 9.35 27.69
N ALA A 131 -14.08 9.26 27.79
CA ALA A 131 -14.69 8.40 28.79
C ALA A 131 -14.21 6.95 28.59
N PRO A 132 -13.78 6.24 29.65
CA PRO A 132 -13.28 4.88 29.55
C PRO A 132 -14.19 3.92 28.78
N GLU A 133 -15.51 4.07 28.97
CA GLU A 133 -16.54 3.23 28.36
C GLU A 133 -16.65 3.47 26.85
N GLU A 134 -16.66 4.74 26.44
CA GLU A 134 -16.70 5.13 25.01
C GLU A 134 -15.47 4.60 24.27
N LEU A 135 -14.30 4.68 24.92
CA LEU A 135 -13.04 4.21 24.35
C LEU A 135 -13.01 2.69 24.20
N ASP A 136 -13.48 1.95 25.22
CA ASP A 136 -13.55 0.49 25.17
C ASP A 136 -14.56 0.01 24.13
N GLU A 137 -15.70 0.70 23.97
CA GLU A 137 -16.68 0.43 22.91
C GLU A 137 -16.05 0.65 21.52
N ALA A 138 -15.37 1.77 21.32
CA ALA A 138 -14.69 2.07 20.06
C ALA A 138 -13.60 1.05 19.71
N ILE A 139 -12.81 0.60 20.70
CA ILE A 139 -11.81 -0.45 20.52
C ILE A 139 -12.48 -1.77 20.14
N ALA A 140 -13.56 -2.16 20.82
CA ALA A 140 -14.29 -3.38 20.52
C ALA A 140 -14.84 -3.37 19.08
N ASP A 141 -15.40 -2.24 18.66
CA ASP A 141 -15.88 -2.04 17.29
C ASP A 141 -14.76 -2.14 16.25
N LEU A 142 -13.60 -1.55 16.52
CA LEU A 142 -12.43 -1.67 15.66
C LEU A 142 -11.89 -3.09 15.60
N MET A 143 -11.84 -3.80 16.73
CA MET A 143 -11.38 -5.19 16.78
C MET A 143 -12.27 -6.11 15.94
N ASN A 144 -13.59 -5.98 16.09
CA ASN A 144 -14.55 -6.72 15.29
C ASN A 144 -14.36 -6.45 13.79
N ALA A 145 -14.12 -5.19 13.43
CA ALA A 145 -13.89 -4.81 12.04
C ALA A 145 -12.53 -5.30 11.52
N HIS A 146 -11.48 -5.27 12.35
CA HIS A 146 -10.16 -5.79 12.01
C HIS A 146 -10.17 -7.31 11.82
N GLU A 147 -10.89 -8.07 12.65
CA GLU A 147 -11.07 -9.50 12.46
C GLU A 147 -11.67 -9.84 11.08
N LYS A 148 -12.70 -9.08 10.67
CA LYS A 148 -13.26 -9.20 9.31
C LYS A 148 -12.23 -8.86 8.24
N LEU A 149 -11.42 -7.81 8.42
CA LEU A 149 -10.36 -7.45 7.49
C LEU A 149 -9.34 -8.59 7.34
N CYS A 150 -8.82 -9.12 8.45
CA CYS A 150 -7.87 -10.23 8.44
C CYS A 150 -8.44 -11.48 7.74
N ALA A 151 -9.74 -11.76 7.93
CA ALA A 151 -10.39 -12.91 7.29
C ALA A 151 -10.42 -12.81 5.76
N VAL A 152 -10.52 -11.60 5.21
CA VAL A 152 -10.59 -11.38 3.75
C VAL A 152 -9.28 -10.88 3.13
N GLU A 153 -8.30 -10.49 3.95
CA GLU A 153 -7.03 -9.92 3.50
C GLU A 153 -6.33 -10.75 2.41
N PRO A 154 -6.23 -12.09 2.51
CA PRO A 154 -5.61 -12.89 1.45
C PRO A 154 -6.31 -12.77 0.09
N LEU A 155 -7.65 -12.62 0.11
CA LEU A 155 -8.46 -12.47 -1.11
C LEU A 155 -8.23 -11.08 -1.74
N ILE A 156 -8.22 -10.04 -0.91
CA ILE A 156 -7.95 -8.66 -1.34
C ILE A 156 -6.54 -8.55 -1.94
N MET A 157 -5.53 -9.16 -1.30
CA MET A 157 -4.16 -9.19 -1.81
C MET A 157 -4.07 -9.96 -3.13
N GLY A 158 -4.79 -11.08 -3.26
CA GLY A 158 -4.89 -11.83 -4.50
C GLY A 158 -5.50 -11.01 -5.65
N LEU A 159 -6.57 -10.25 -5.37
CA LEU A 159 -7.18 -9.34 -6.34
C LEU A 159 -6.19 -8.26 -6.80
N ARG A 160 -5.49 -7.62 -5.85
CA ARG A 160 -4.47 -6.63 -6.16
C ARG A 160 -3.36 -7.20 -7.04
N GLN A 161 -2.84 -8.39 -6.70
CA GLN A 161 -1.79 -9.04 -7.47
C GLN A 161 -2.24 -9.32 -8.91
N LYS A 162 -3.49 -9.78 -9.08
CA LYS A 162 -4.08 -10.01 -10.40
C LYS A 162 -4.20 -8.71 -11.21
N LYS A 163 -4.59 -7.61 -10.57
CA LYS A 163 -4.72 -6.28 -11.19
C LYS A 163 -3.36 -5.76 -11.67
N ILE A 164 -2.33 -5.83 -10.82
CA ILE A 164 -0.96 -5.45 -11.19
C ILE A 164 -0.48 -6.30 -12.38
N GLY A 165 -0.64 -7.62 -12.31
CA GLY A 165 -0.26 -8.51 -13.41
C GLY A 165 -0.99 -8.20 -14.73
N ALA A 166 -2.26 -7.82 -14.67
CA ALA A 166 -3.02 -7.41 -15.86
C ALA A 166 -2.51 -6.09 -16.46
N ILE A 167 -2.14 -5.12 -15.63
CA ILE A 167 -1.55 -3.85 -16.06
C ILE A 167 -0.19 -4.10 -16.74
N ASP A 168 0.66 -4.91 -16.13
CA ASP A 168 1.97 -5.26 -16.68
C ASP A 168 1.85 -6.01 -18.01
N ALA A 169 0.92 -6.97 -18.09
CA ALA A 169 0.65 -7.69 -19.33
C ALA A 169 0.12 -6.76 -20.45
N ALA A 170 -0.76 -5.82 -20.11
CA ALA A 170 -1.26 -4.83 -21.06
C ALA A 170 -0.15 -3.89 -21.56
N ARG A 171 0.75 -3.48 -20.66
CA ARG A 171 1.91 -2.65 -20.99
C ARG A 171 2.88 -3.39 -21.91
N GLN A 172 3.15 -4.66 -21.63
CA GLN A 172 4.00 -5.49 -22.49
C GLN A 172 3.38 -5.68 -23.87
N ALA A 173 2.08 -5.99 -23.93
CA ALA A 173 1.37 -6.17 -25.19
C ALA A 173 1.36 -4.89 -26.05
N GLU A 174 1.29 -3.71 -25.43
CA GLU A 174 1.38 -2.44 -26.15
C GLU A 174 2.79 -2.19 -26.68
N GLU A 175 3.83 -2.50 -25.90
CA GLU A 175 5.21 -2.37 -26.37
C GLU A 175 5.52 -3.34 -27.52
N ASP A 176 5.07 -4.59 -27.43
CA ASP A 176 5.21 -5.59 -28.49
C ASP A 176 4.54 -5.11 -29.80
N ARG A 177 3.36 -4.47 -29.69
CA ARG A 177 2.68 -3.86 -30.84
C ARG A 177 3.47 -2.70 -31.44
N ARG A 178 4.09 -1.86 -30.61
CA ARG A 178 4.91 -0.73 -31.08
C ARG A 178 6.14 -1.22 -31.82
N VAL A 179 6.85 -2.22 -31.27
CA VAL A 179 8.00 -2.85 -31.92
C VAL A 179 7.59 -3.49 -33.25
N ALA A 180 6.51 -4.28 -33.27
CA ALA A 180 6.01 -4.90 -34.49
C ALA A 180 5.62 -3.86 -35.56
N ALA A 181 4.98 -2.75 -35.17
CA ALA A 181 4.62 -1.68 -36.08
C ALA A 181 5.86 -0.96 -36.65
N GLU A 182 6.92 -0.79 -35.86
CA GLU A 182 8.18 -0.22 -36.32
C GLU A 182 8.90 -1.14 -37.29
N GLU A 183 8.99 -2.44 -36.99
CA GLU A 183 9.55 -3.44 -37.90
C GLU A 183 8.79 -3.50 -39.23
N MET A 184 7.46 -3.42 -39.21
CA MET A 184 6.65 -3.34 -40.43
C MET A 184 6.96 -2.09 -41.25
N ARG A 185 7.15 -0.92 -40.60
CA ARG A 185 7.55 0.32 -41.29
C ARG A 185 8.93 0.19 -41.92
N GLN A 186 9.91 -0.35 -41.18
CA GLN A 186 11.26 -0.57 -41.70
C GLN A 186 11.27 -1.55 -42.87
N ASN A 187 10.52 -2.65 -42.79
CA ASN A 187 10.40 -3.62 -43.88
C ASN A 187 9.69 -3.03 -45.11
N ALA A 188 8.67 -2.19 -44.91
CA ALA A 188 8.01 -1.46 -45.99
C ALA A 188 8.98 -0.48 -46.69
N GLN A 189 9.78 0.27 -45.92
CA GLN A 189 10.81 1.15 -46.46
C GLN A 189 11.86 0.39 -47.27
N ARG A 190 12.40 -0.71 -46.74
CA ARG A 190 13.34 -1.59 -47.46
C ARG A 190 12.76 -2.09 -48.77
N THR A 191 11.51 -2.57 -48.75
CA THR A 191 10.83 -3.05 -49.96
C THR A 191 10.64 -1.94 -51.00
N GLU A 192 10.39 -0.70 -50.57
CA GLU A 192 10.28 0.44 -51.47
C GLU A 192 11.63 0.84 -52.07
N GLU A 193 12.68 0.88 -51.25
CA GLU A 193 14.06 1.12 -51.68
C GLU A 193 14.52 0.08 -52.71
N ASP A 194 14.27 -1.20 -52.46
CA ASP A 194 14.56 -2.29 -53.39
C ASP A 194 13.84 -2.08 -54.73
N ARG A 195 12.56 -1.69 -54.70
CA ARG A 195 11.80 -1.38 -55.93
C ARG A 195 12.36 -0.18 -56.68
N ARG A 196 12.79 0.88 -55.98
CA ARG A 196 13.43 2.06 -56.59
C ARG A 196 14.76 1.68 -57.23
N TYR A 197 15.55 0.86 -56.56
CA TYR A 197 16.83 0.36 -57.05
C TYR A 197 16.67 -0.52 -58.31
N VAL A 198 15.72 -1.46 -58.31
CA VAL A 198 15.42 -2.27 -59.51
C VAL A 198 14.96 -1.40 -60.68
N ARG A 199 14.12 -0.39 -60.42
CA ARG A 199 13.68 0.56 -61.46
C ARG A 199 14.85 1.37 -62.03
N SER A 200 15.77 1.86 -61.19
CA SER A 200 16.92 2.62 -61.68
C SER A 200 17.85 1.77 -62.53
N ILE A 201 18.08 0.51 -62.14
CA ILE A 201 18.82 -0.47 -62.96
C ILE A 201 18.12 -0.70 -64.31
N MET A 202 16.81 -0.97 -64.31
CA MET A 202 16.04 -1.17 -65.55
C MET A 202 16.12 0.04 -66.48
N LEU A 203 15.99 1.26 -65.95
CA LEU A 203 16.12 2.50 -66.73
C LEU A 203 17.54 2.67 -67.31
N ALA A 204 18.58 2.35 -66.54
CA ALA A 204 19.96 2.39 -67.03
C ALA A 204 20.18 1.39 -68.19
N TRP A 205 19.64 0.17 -68.07
CA TRP A 205 19.69 -0.83 -69.15
C TRP A 205 18.94 -0.37 -70.41
N ILE A 206 17.73 0.19 -70.26
CA ILE A 206 16.98 0.76 -71.39
C ILE A 206 17.80 1.86 -72.07
N GLY A 207 18.38 2.78 -71.29
CA GLY A 207 19.24 3.84 -71.81
C GLY A 207 20.45 3.32 -72.59
N LEU A 208 21.10 2.27 -72.07
CA LEU A 208 22.23 1.61 -72.74
C LEU A 208 21.80 0.98 -74.08
N VAL A 209 20.68 0.25 -74.11
CA VAL A 209 20.16 -0.38 -75.33
C VAL A 209 19.79 0.67 -76.38
N VAL A 210 19.07 1.73 -75.99
CA VAL A 210 18.70 2.84 -76.89
C VAL A 210 19.94 3.54 -77.44
N GLY A 211 20.95 3.79 -76.59
CA GLY A 211 22.22 4.37 -77.00
C GLY A 211 22.98 3.52 -78.02
N LEU A 212 23.06 2.20 -77.79
CA LEU A 212 23.68 1.26 -78.73
C LEU A 212 22.94 1.20 -80.08
N LEU A 213 21.60 1.22 -80.07
CA LEU A 213 20.80 1.26 -81.30
C LEU A 213 21.01 2.57 -82.07
N GLY A 214 21.02 3.71 -81.37
CA GLY A 214 21.29 5.01 -81.97
C GLY A 214 22.70 5.12 -82.57
N PHE A 215 23.70 4.56 -81.87
CA PHE A 215 25.06 4.44 -82.38
C PHE A 215 25.12 3.56 -83.64
N ALA A 216 24.51 2.36 -83.60
CA ALA A 216 24.47 1.45 -84.74
C ALA A 216 23.79 2.08 -85.97
N ALA A 217 22.66 2.78 -85.78
CA ALA A 217 21.98 3.50 -86.85
C ALA A 217 22.84 4.63 -87.44
N SER A 218 23.60 5.35 -86.59
CA SER A 218 24.50 6.41 -87.05
C SER A 218 25.67 5.86 -87.87
N VAL A 219 26.30 4.79 -87.38
CA VAL A 219 27.35 4.07 -88.12
C VAL A 219 26.82 3.55 -89.45
N PHE A 220 25.62 2.96 -89.45
CA PHE A 220 24.98 2.47 -90.66
C PHE A 220 24.70 3.60 -91.67
N GLY A 221 24.22 4.76 -91.20
CA GLY A 221 24.04 5.95 -92.02
C GLY A 221 25.33 6.46 -92.66
N ILE A 222 26.44 6.47 -91.91
CA ILE A 222 27.77 6.82 -92.43
C ILE A 222 28.21 5.81 -93.51
N ILE A 223 28.04 4.51 -93.26
CA ILE A 223 28.39 3.46 -94.23
C ILE A 223 27.58 3.61 -95.53
N LEU A 224 26.29 3.93 -95.44
CA LEU A 224 25.46 4.20 -96.62
C LEU A 224 25.93 5.44 -97.38
N ALA A 225 26.19 6.55 -96.68
CA ALA A 225 26.68 7.78 -97.30
C ALA A 225 28.03 7.59 -98.01
N MET A 226 28.91 6.73 -97.48
CA MET A 226 30.19 6.39 -98.12
C MET A 226 30.05 5.48 -99.36
N LYS A 227 28.91 4.81 -99.57
CA LYS A 227 28.67 4.02 -100.79
C LYS A 227 28.23 4.86 -102.00
N ASP A 228 27.73 6.06 -101.75
CA ASP A 228 27.26 6.99 -102.79
C ASP A 228 28.35 7.97 -103.26
N LEU A 229 29.57 7.89 -102.69
CA LEU A 229 30.80 8.56 -103.15
C LEU A 229 31.65 7.62 -104.02
#